data_AF-A0A959X661-F1
#
_entry.id   AF-A0A959X661-F1
#
_cell.length_a   1.000
_cell.length_b   1.000
_cell.length_c   1.000
_cell.angle_alpha   90.00
_cell.angle_beta   90.00
_cell.angle_gamma   90.00
#
_symmetry.space_group_name_H-M   'P 1'
#
loop_
_entity.id
_entity.type
_entity.pdbx_description
1 polymer ?
#
loop_
_entity_poly.entity_id
_entity_poly.type
_entity_poly.pdbx_seq_one_letter_code
_entity_poly.pdbx_strand_id
1 'polypeptide(L)'
;MRYILFPGRHHLVTRFQAAHLAGVVEANPGAEVVWAITSADHGGTQRNPIPGPRRLGLVEAVVAAEALPSLTFLIANRRPKPDFAHYVVEEIRTQTGGRVTMTPDNTVVACSTPAVIADYERLGFAVDPVELGTDEARPWDVMEAIIAAGGGWVDDEWIAARLHPVAREHYLRYGLADAAQQIHADPLVDTDDGDITATRDYATYRAAFENNAWRKVSEFADAVRPGRIVDVGCATGQTIKLLSERPELFESDFYGVEVARPLYGICQQRKTNGEFGDANVFFHQRNIMTTQLFEPNSLDTVITMALTHEIE
;
A
#
# COMPACT_ATOMS: atom_id res chain seq x y z
N MET A 1 32.73 2.14 5.46
CA MET A 1 31.30 2.13 5.09
C MET A 1 30.53 2.96 6.10
N ARG A 2 29.53 3.74 5.67
CA ARG A 2 28.65 4.56 6.53
C ARG A 2 27.18 4.11 6.46
N TYR A 3 26.71 3.65 5.31
CA TYR A 3 25.31 3.25 5.13
C TYR A 3 25.19 1.83 4.58
N ILE A 4 24.15 1.13 5.02
CA ILE A 4 23.68 -0.12 4.43
C ILE A 4 22.29 0.17 3.86
N LEU A 5 22.19 0.42 2.56
CA LEU A 5 20.90 0.68 1.92
C LEU A 5 20.15 -0.63 1.74
N PHE A 6 18.96 -0.74 2.33
CA PHE A 6 18.12 -1.93 2.27
C PHE A 6 16.77 -1.63 1.57
N PRO A 7 16.74 -1.63 0.23
CA PRO A 7 15.54 -1.34 -0.53
C PRO A 7 14.64 -2.57 -0.66
N GLY A 8 13.35 -2.40 -0.40
CA GLY A 8 12.38 -3.47 -0.52
C GLY A 8 10.96 -2.97 -0.35
N ARG A 9 9.96 -3.80 -0.66
CA ARG A 9 8.58 -3.46 -0.32
C ARG A 9 8.35 -3.56 1.19
N HIS A 10 9.09 -4.42 1.90
CA HIS A 10 9.02 -4.56 3.36
C HIS A 10 7.60 -4.81 3.89
N HIS A 11 6.86 -5.74 3.25
CA HIS A 11 5.55 -6.15 3.76
C HIS A 11 5.63 -6.83 5.13
N LEU A 12 6.74 -7.51 5.39
CA LEU A 12 7.14 -8.06 6.67
C LEU A 12 8.68 -8.05 6.76
N VAL A 13 9.19 -8.34 7.95
CA VAL A 13 10.62 -8.56 8.21
C VAL A 13 10.79 -9.98 8.72
N THR A 14 11.76 -10.71 8.17
CA THR A 14 12.10 -12.06 8.63
C THR A 14 13.15 -12.02 9.75
N ARG A 15 13.24 -13.10 10.53
CA ARG A 15 14.31 -13.30 11.52
C ARG A 15 15.69 -13.26 10.87
N PHE A 16 15.82 -13.89 9.70
CA PHE A 16 17.05 -13.90 8.93
C PHE A 16 17.49 -12.48 8.56
N GLN A 17 16.60 -11.65 8.02
CA GLN A 17 16.94 -10.27 7.64
C GLN A 17 17.44 -9.44 8.82
N ALA A 18 16.75 -9.53 9.96
CA ALA A 18 17.16 -8.83 11.17
C ALA A 18 18.56 -9.26 11.62
N ALA A 19 18.81 -10.57 11.72
CA ALA A 19 20.09 -11.13 12.13
C ALA A 19 21.22 -10.82 11.14
N HIS A 20 20.95 -10.92 9.83
CA HIS A 20 21.91 -10.63 8.77
C HIS A 20 22.36 -9.17 8.82
N LEU A 21 21.40 -8.24 8.86
CA LEU A 21 21.71 -6.81 8.93
C LEU A 21 22.47 -6.43 10.22
N ALA A 22 22.12 -7.05 11.35
CA ALA A 22 22.88 -6.87 12.59
C ALA A 22 24.34 -7.32 12.43
N GLY A 23 24.58 -8.47 11.79
CA GLY A 23 25.94 -8.95 11.48
C GLY A 23 26.70 -8.01 10.55
N VAL A 24 26.05 -7.44 9.53
CA VAL A 24 26.68 -6.46 8.62
C VAL A 24 27.05 -5.18 9.38
N VAL A 25 26.19 -4.70 10.28
CA VAL A 25 26.47 -3.55 11.15
C VAL A 25 27.63 -3.84 12.12
N GLU A 26 27.66 -5.03 12.74
CA GLU A 26 28.75 -5.43 13.65
C GLU A 26 30.10 -5.47 12.93
N ALA A 27 30.13 -6.00 11.71
CA ALA A 27 31.33 -6.00 10.86
C ALA A 27 31.75 -4.59 10.41
N ASN A 28 30.89 -3.59 10.54
CA ASN A 28 31.12 -2.23 10.07
C ASN A 28 30.70 -1.18 11.13
N PRO A 29 31.48 -1.03 12.22
CA PRO A 29 31.14 -0.13 13.31
C PRO A 29 30.84 1.29 12.85
N GLY A 30 29.69 1.82 13.26
CA GLY A 30 29.20 3.16 12.89
C GLY A 30 28.40 3.22 11.58
N ALA A 31 28.15 2.07 10.93
CA ALA A 31 27.20 2.00 9.82
C ALA A 31 25.74 2.08 10.32
N GLU A 32 24.89 2.76 9.54
CA GLU A 32 23.45 2.82 9.75
C GLU A 32 22.72 2.09 8.61
N VAL A 33 21.69 1.31 8.95
CA VAL A 33 20.82 0.66 7.96
C VAL A 33 19.77 1.65 7.47
N VAL A 34 19.74 1.90 6.17
CA VAL A 34 18.77 2.78 5.52
C VAL A 34 17.68 1.92 4.88
N TRP A 35 16.54 1.81 5.55
CA TRP A 35 15.37 1.06 5.09
C TRP A 35 14.58 1.90 4.09
N ALA A 36 14.71 1.58 2.80
CA ALA A 36 13.94 2.21 1.74
C ALA A 36 12.68 1.39 1.46
N ILE A 37 11.54 1.84 1.97
CA ILE A 37 10.23 1.18 1.84
C ILE A 37 9.61 1.60 0.50
N THR A 38 9.82 0.76 -0.51
CA THR A 38 9.45 1.03 -1.90
C THR A 38 7.97 0.76 -2.16
N SER A 39 7.42 1.37 -3.21
CA SER A 39 5.98 1.36 -3.50
C SER A 39 5.15 1.84 -2.31
N ALA A 40 5.65 2.82 -1.56
CA ALA A 40 5.04 3.29 -0.31
C ALA A 40 3.63 3.89 -0.47
N ASP A 41 3.34 4.42 -1.65
CA ASP A 41 2.05 4.97 -2.08
C ASP A 41 1.06 3.89 -2.52
N HIS A 42 1.47 2.61 -2.54
CA HIS A 42 0.59 1.47 -2.82
C HIS A 42 0.14 0.78 -1.53
N GLY A 43 -1.09 0.26 -1.56
CA GLY A 43 -1.73 -0.55 -0.52
C GLY A 43 -3.01 -1.17 -1.07
N GLY A 44 -3.52 -2.23 -0.44
CA GLY A 44 -4.81 -2.81 -0.81
C GLY A 44 -4.83 -3.58 -2.14
N THR A 45 -3.67 -3.94 -2.70
CA THR A 45 -3.56 -4.76 -3.92
C THR A 45 -2.88 -6.08 -3.63
N GLN A 46 -3.04 -7.11 -4.46
CA GLN A 46 -2.38 -8.41 -4.24
C GLN A 46 -0.86 -8.26 -4.13
N ARG A 47 -0.26 -7.44 -4.99
CA ARG A 47 1.18 -7.13 -4.96
C ARG A 47 1.62 -6.27 -3.77
N ASN A 48 0.76 -5.39 -3.28
CA ASN A 48 1.04 -4.51 -2.14
C ASN A 48 -0.12 -4.53 -1.14
N PRO A 49 -0.32 -5.64 -0.40
CA PRO A 49 -1.52 -5.78 0.43
C PRO A 49 -1.49 -4.82 1.62
N ILE A 50 -0.30 -4.57 2.16
CA ILE A 50 -0.09 -3.72 3.33
C ILE A 50 0.31 -2.29 2.91
N PRO A 51 -0.42 -1.24 3.34
CA PRO A 51 -0.09 0.16 3.03
C PRO A 51 1.31 0.59 3.52
N GLY A 52 1.97 1.50 2.79
CA GLY A 52 3.31 2.00 3.13
C GLY A 52 3.48 2.49 4.57
N PRO A 53 2.61 3.36 5.11
CA PRO A 53 2.71 3.81 6.50
C PRO A 53 2.61 2.66 7.52
N ARG A 54 1.86 1.60 7.21
CA ARG A 54 1.75 0.42 8.07
C ARG A 54 3.03 -0.42 8.05
N ARG A 55 3.68 -0.52 6.88
CA ARG A 55 4.99 -1.15 6.72
C ARG A 55 6.10 -0.37 7.43
N LEU A 56 6.07 0.97 7.35
CA LEU A 56 6.96 1.85 8.12
C LEU A 56 6.88 1.57 9.61
N GLY A 57 5.67 1.54 10.17
CA GLY A 57 5.47 1.22 11.59
C GLY A 57 5.96 -0.18 11.98
N LEU A 58 5.81 -1.17 11.08
CA LEU A 58 6.33 -2.52 11.29
C LEU A 58 7.87 -2.52 11.35
N VAL A 59 8.52 -1.89 10.37
CA VAL A 59 9.98 -1.81 10.29
C VAL A 59 10.53 -1.06 11.51
N GLU A 60 9.97 0.10 11.84
CA GLU A 60 10.34 0.89 13.04
C GLU A 60 10.24 0.06 14.33
N ALA A 61 9.19 -0.75 14.49
CA ALA A 61 9.03 -1.62 15.64
C ALA A 61 10.12 -2.71 15.71
N VAL A 62 10.47 -3.32 14.56
CA VAL A 62 11.51 -4.35 14.50
C VAL A 62 12.88 -3.74 14.79
N VAL A 63 13.26 -2.64 14.13
CA VAL A 63 14.59 -2.04 14.33
C VAL A 63 14.79 -1.52 15.75
N ALA A 64 13.73 -1.02 16.40
CA ALA A 64 13.77 -0.62 17.80
C ALA A 64 13.99 -1.81 18.74
N ALA A 65 13.31 -2.94 18.49
CA ALA A 65 13.46 -4.15 19.29
C ALA A 65 14.85 -4.79 19.15
N GLU A 66 15.41 -4.76 17.94
CA GLU A 66 16.75 -5.28 17.63
C GLU A 66 17.88 -4.29 17.98
N ALA A 67 17.54 -3.07 18.45
CA ALA A 67 18.48 -1.98 18.68
C ALA A 67 19.41 -1.70 17.48
N LEU A 68 18.87 -1.88 16.25
CA LEU A 68 19.63 -1.74 15.01
C LEU A 68 19.71 -0.26 14.62
N PRO A 69 20.90 0.35 14.48
CA PRO A 69 21.04 1.73 14.04
C PRO A 69 20.44 1.91 12.65
N SER A 70 19.27 2.54 12.58
CA SER A 70 18.44 2.53 11.37
C SER A 70 17.82 3.88 11.07
N LEU A 71 17.62 4.14 9.77
CA LEU A 71 16.82 5.23 9.24
C LEU A 71 15.79 4.63 8.29
N THR A 72 14.55 5.12 8.33
CA THR A 72 13.47 4.60 7.48
C THR A 72 12.92 5.69 6.57
N PHE A 73 12.61 5.32 5.32
CA PHE A 73 12.10 6.24 4.31
C PHE A 73 11.00 5.59 3.48
N LEU A 74 9.93 6.34 3.23
CA LEU A 74 8.87 5.95 2.31
C LEU A 74 9.25 6.40 0.89
N ILE A 75 9.34 5.45 -0.03
CA ILE A 75 9.70 5.69 -1.43
C ILE A 75 8.49 5.38 -2.30
N ALA A 76 7.85 6.42 -2.84
CA ALA A 76 6.72 6.28 -3.75
C ALA A 76 7.14 5.52 -5.02
N ASN A 77 6.24 4.70 -5.56
CA ASN A 77 6.45 4.09 -6.84
C ASN A 77 6.42 5.17 -7.93
N ARG A 78 7.29 5.04 -8.92
CA ARG A 78 7.16 5.76 -10.18
C ARG A 78 6.94 4.69 -11.25
N ARG A 79 6.18 5.00 -12.30
CA ARG A 79 6.11 4.12 -13.50
C ARG A 79 7.52 3.62 -13.84
N PRO A 80 7.69 2.37 -14.31
CA PRO A 80 9.00 1.76 -14.51
C PRO A 80 9.96 2.72 -15.20
N LYS A 81 10.95 3.21 -14.44
CA LYS A 81 12.05 4.01 -14.99
C LYS A 81 13.25 3.08 -15.13
N PRO A 82 14.07 3.22 -16.17
CA PRO A 82 15.33 2.47 -16.33
C PRO A 82 16.40 2.82 -15.27
N ASP A 83 16.05 3.59 -14.24
CA ASP A 83 16.95 4.24 -13.30
C ASP A 83 16.41 4.17 -11.86
N PHE A 84 15.84 3.02 -11.50
CA PHE A 84 15.21 2.80 -10.20
C PHE A 84 16.17 3.03 -9.03
N ALA A 85 17.38 2.48 -9.10
CA ALA A 85 18.38 2.60 -8.04
C ALA A 85 18.77 4.07 -7.76
N HIS A 86 19.04 4.85 -8.80
CA HIS A 86 19.37 6.27 -8.66
C HIS A 86 18.20 7.06 -8.08
N TYR A 87 16.96 6.76 -8.52
CA TYR A 87 15.77 7.37 -7.95
C TYR A 87 15.65 7.12 -6.44
N VAL A 88 15.84 5.90 -5.96
CA VAL A 88 15.77 5.59 -4.52
C VAL A 88 16.79 6.41 -3.73
N VAL A 89 18.04 6.46 -4.20
CA VAL A 89 19.12 7.22 -3.56
C VAL A 89 18.81 8.72 -3.54
N GLU A 90 18.40 9.28 -4.67
CA GLU A 90 18.09 10.71 -4.78
C GLU A 90 16.84 11.12 -4.00
N GLU A 91 15.84 10.24 -3.92
CA GLU A 91 14.63 10.48 -3.12
C GLU A 91 14.98 10.59 -1.63
N ILE A 92 15.80 9.67 -1.10
CA ILE A 92 16.27 9.71 0.29
C ILE A 92 17.14 10.95 0.54
N ARG A 93 18.04 11.29 -0.39
CA ARG A 93 18.85 12.50 -0.31
C ARG A 93 17.97 13.75 -0.24
N THR A 94 16.92 13.80 -1.06
CA THR A 94 15.98 14.93 -1.13
C THR A 94 15.13 15.05 0.13
N GLN A 95 14.53 13.95 0.61
CA GLN A 95 13.73 13.92 1.85
C GLN A 95 14.52 14.39 3.08
N THR A 96 15.84 14.19 3.08
CA THR A 96 16.73 14.55 4.20
C THR A 96 17.46 15.88 4.01
N GLY A 97 17.18 16.62 2.94
CA GLY A 97 17.91 17.85 2.62
C GLY A 97 19.42 17.64 2.44
N GLY A 98 19.83 16.44 1.99
CA GLY A 98 21.22 16.05 1.79
C GLY A 98 21.93 15.49 3.02
N ARG A 99 21.28 15.42 4.19
CA ARG A 99 21.89 14.84 5.41
C ARG A 99 22.29 13.38 5.21
N VAL A 100 21.45 12.61 4.51
CA VAL A 100 21.78 11.25 4.08
C VAL A 100 22.19 11.31 2.62
N THR A 101 23.50 11.25 2.37
CA THR A 101 24.08 11.23 1.02
C THR A 101 24.85 9.92 0.84
N MET A 102 24.26 9.02 0.06
CA MET A 102 24.81 7.71 -0.24
C MET A 102 25.59 7.75 -1.56
N THR A 103 26.81 7.23 -1.53
CA THR A 103 27.71 7.07 -2.69
C THR A 103 28.29 5.66 -2.68
N PRO A 104 28.81 5.17 -3.82
CA PRO A 104 29.54 3.89 -3.88
C PRO A 104 30.63 3.72 -2.82
N ASP A 105 31.35 4.80 -2.49
CA ASP A 105 32.46 4.75 -1.54
C ASP A 105 32.01 4.61 -0.07
N ASN A 106 30.77 4.98 0.24
CA ASN A 106 30.27 5.04 1.62
C ASN A 106 29.08 4.12 1.89
N THR A 107 28.55 3.43 0.88
CA THR A 107 27.31 2.64 0.98
C THR A 107 27.50 1.25 0.37
N VAL A 108 27.04 0.23 1.09
CA VAL A 108 26.73 -1.09 0.52
C VAL A 108 25.21 -1.19 0.38
N VAL A 109 24.75 -1.81 -0.69
CA VAL A 109 23.32 -2.05 -0.92
C VAL A 109 23.01 -3.51 -0.60
N ALA A 110 22.19 -3.73 0.41
CA ALA A 110 21.71 -5.05 0.79
C ALA A 110 20.43 -5.36 -0.01
N CYS A 111 20.48 -6.28 -0.98
CA CYS A 111 19.29 -6.73 -1.71
C CYS A 111 19.50 -8.08 -2.42
N SER A 112 18.41 -8.85 -2.58
CA SER A 112 18.46 -10.22 -3.11
C SER A 112 17.80 -10.39 -4.50
N THR A 113 17.31 -9.31 -5.10
CA THR A 113 16.65 -9.36 -6.43
C THR A 113 17.65 -9.07 -7.55
N PRO A 114 17.96 -10.02 -8.45
CA PRO A 114 19.04 -9.86 -9.44
C PRO A 114 18.94 -8.61 -10.32
N ALA A 115 17.73 -8.23 -10.75
CA ALA A 115 17.53 -7.02 -11.54
C ALA A 115 17.83 -5.74 -10.74
N VAL A 116 17.51 -5.71 -9.44
CA VAL A 116 17.81 -4.58 -8.55
C VAL A 116 19.30 -4.51 -8.26
N ILE A 117 19.95 -5.66 -8.05
CA ILE A 117 21.41 -5.76 -7.88
C ILE A 117 22.11 -5.13 -9.08
N ALA A 118 21.76 -5.56 -10.30
CA ALA A 118 22.36 -5.05 -11.53
C ALA A 118 22.17 -3.53 -11.71
N ASP A 119 21.05 -2.97 -11.26
CA ASP A 119 20.81 -1.53 -11.28
C ASP A 119 21.76 -0.76 -10.35
N TYR A 120 22.01 -1.26 -9.14
CA TYR A 120 22.94 -0.63 -8.20
C TYR A 120 24.41 -0.82 -8.59
N GLU A 121 24.78 -2.00 -9.11
CA GLU A 121 26.13 -2.27 -9.61
C GLU A 121 26.49 -1.36 -10.80
N ARG A 122 25.52 -1.08 -11.68
CA ARG A 122 25.68 -0.13 -12.79
C ARG A 122 25.96 1.30 -12.32
N LEU A 123 25.53 1.66 -11.12
CA LEU A 123 25.84 2.92 -10.45
C LEU A 123 27.14 2.86 -9.62
N GLY A 124 27.80 1.71 -9.58
CA GLY A 124 29.07 1.47 -8.90
C GLY A 124 28.97 1.03 -7.45
N PHE A 125 27.76 0.83 -6.90
CA PHE A 125 27.60 0.39 -5.51
C PHE A 125 28.05 -1.07 -5.34
N ALA A 126 28.71 -1.35 -4.21
CA ALA A 126 28.90 -2.71 -3.74
C ALA A 126 27.56 -3.27 -3.22
N VAL A 127 27.33 -4.56 -3.43
CA VAL A 127 26.07 -5.23 -3.07
C VAL A 127 26.33 -6.36 -2.08
N ASP A 128 25.53 -6.40 -1.01
CA ASP A 128 25.33 -7.56 -0.16
C ASP A 128 24.08 -8.31 -0.67
N PRO A 129 24.20 -9.60 -1.05
CA PRO A 129 23.12 -10.36 -1.69
C PRO A 129 22.01 -10.79 -0.71
N VAL A 130 22.22 -10.66 0.61
CA VAL A 130 21.27 -11.03 1.67
C VAL A 130 20.77 -12.47 1.50
N GLU A 131 19.52 -12.70 1.09
CA GLU A 131 18.97 -14.06 0.89
C GLU A 131 19.49 -14.73 -0.39
N LEU A 132 19.98 -13.98 -1.38
CA LEU A 132 20.34 -14.53 -2.68
C LEU A 132 21.56 -15.45 -2.58
N GLY A 133 21.38 -16.71 -2.99
CA GLY A 133 22.41 -17.74 -2.90
C GLY A 133 22.44 -18.49 -1.56
N THR A 134 21.43 -18.27 -0.72
CA THR A 134 21.19 -19.01 0.54
C THR A 134 19.93 -19.87 0.44
N ASP A 135 19.72 -20.76 1.42
CA ASP A 135 18.47 -21.54 1.56
C ASP A 135 17.40 -20.80 2.40
N GLU A 136 17.63 -19.52 2.73
CA GLU A 136 16.74 -18.72 3.57
C GLU A 136 15.54 -18.21 2.77
N ALA A 137 14.37 -18.22 3.42
CA ALA A 137 13.14 -17.75 2.79
C ALA A 137 13.15 -16.23 2.63
N ARG A 138 12.73 -15.76 1.46
CA ARG A 138 12.50 -14.34 1.21
C ARG A 138 11.25 -13.88 1.94
N PRO A 139 11.12 -12.57 2.25
CA PRO A 139 9.91 -12.04 2.88
C PRO A 139 8.63 -12.36 2.12
N TRP A 140 8.70 -12.42 0.79
CA TRP A 140 7.53 -12.72 -0.04
C TRP A 140 7.12 -14.19 0.07
N ASP A 141 8.06 -15.12 0.17
CA ASP A 141 7.76 -16.54 0.41
C ASP A 141 7.00 -16.72 1.74
N VAL A 142 7.38 -15.94 2.77
CA VAL A 142 6.66 -15.91 4.05
C VAL A 142 5.27 -15.30 3.93
N MET A 143 5.12 -14.25 3.12
CA MET A 143 3.80 -13.65 2.83
C MET A 143 2.89 -14.66 2.12
N GLU A 144 3.39 -15.35 1.10
CA GLU A 144 2.64 -16.38 0.36
C GLU A 144 2.20 -17.52 1.29
N ALA A 145 3.08 -17.96 2.19
CA ALA A 145 2.72 -18.94 3.22
C ALA A 145 1.62 -18.44 4.16
N ILE A 146 1.68 -17.18 4.62
CA ILE A 146 0.62 -16.56 5.45
C ILE A 146 -0.71 -16.53 4.68
N ILE A 147 -0.69 -16.17 3.40
CA ILE A 147 -1.89 -16.13 2.57
C ILE A 147 -2.48 -17.54 2.42
N ALA A 148 -1.64 -18.53 2.09
CA ALA A 148 -2.06 -19.91 1.87
C ALA A 148 -2.58 -20.60 3.14
N ALA A 149 -2.01 -20.28 4.31
CA ALA A 149 -2.41 -20.88 5.59
C ALA A 149 -3.78 -20.39 6.10
N GLY A 150 -4.33 -19.29 5.56
CA GLY A 150 -5.60 -18.73 6.01
C GLY A 150 -5.57 -18.43 7.52
N GLY A 151 -6.67 -18.74 8.22
CA GLY A 151 -6.75 -18.56 9.69
C GLY A 151 -5.74 -19.38 10.49
N GLY A 152 -5.09 -20.39 9.90
CA GLY A 152 -4.08 -21.24 10.55
C GLY A 152 -2.66 -20.66 10.57
N TRP A 153 -2.41 -19.50 9.93
CA TRP A 153 -1.06 -18.95 9.78
C TRP A 153 -0.33 -18.71 11.12
N VAL A 154 -1.08 -18.47 12.19
CA VAL A 154 -0.54 -18.16 13.52
C VAL A 154 0.18 -19.37 14.12
N ASP A 155 -0.33 -20.57 13.86
CA ASP A 155 0.15 -21.83 14.44
C ASP A 155 1.06 -22.61 13.47
N ASP A 156 1.29 -22.07 12.27
CA ASP A 156 2.18 -22.67 11.29
C ASP A 156 3.65 -22.55 11.73
N GLU A 157 4.28 -23.70 11.96
CA GLU A 157 5.67 -23.78 12.45
C GLU A 157 6.68 -23.19 11.46
N TRP A 158 6.44 -23.36 10.14
CA TRP A 158 7.33 -22.86 9.11
C TRP A 158 7.33 -21.32 9.07
N ILE A 159 6.15 -20.72 9.21
CA ILE A 159 5.98 -19.25 9.31
C ILE A 159 6.58 -18.75 10.62
N ALA A 160 6.26 -19.38 11.76
CA ALA A 160 6.74 -18.95 13.08
C ALA A 160 8.27 -18.97 13.21
N ALA A 161 8.92 -19.94 12.54
CA ALA A 161 10.37 -20.07 12.48
C ALA A 161 11.06 -18.98 11.63
N ARG A 162 10.33 -18.29 10.74
CA ARG A 162 10.90 -17.32 9.78
C ARG A 162 10.46 -15.89 10.01
N LEU A 163 9.21 -15.66 10.37
CA LEU A 163 8.67 -14.33 10.64
C LEU A 163 9.29 -13.77 11.93
N HIS A 164 9.74 -12.51 11.88
CA HIS A 164 10.27 -11.85 13.07
C HIS A 164 9.19 -11.77 14.18
N PRO A 165 9.50 -12.05 15.46
CA PRO A 165 8.50 -12.01 16.54
C PRO A 165 7.72 -10.70 16.60
N VAL A 166 8.41 -9.57 16.49
CA VAL A 166 7.78 -8.24 16.47
C VAL A 166 6.92 -8.03 15.22
N ALA A 167 7.33 -8.56 14.06
CA ALA A 167 6.51 -8.52 12.86
C ALA A 167 5.24 -9.36 13.04
N ARG A 168 5.34 -10.55 13.68
CA ARG A 168 4.19 -11.40 14.04
C ARG A 168 3.22 -10.67 14.97
N GLU A 169 3.72 -10.05 16.03
CA GLU A 169 2.89 -9.25 16.95
C GLU A 169 2.22 -8.08 16.22
N HIS A 170 2.93 -7.43 15.30
CA HIS A 170 2.39 -6.35 14.49
C HIS A 170 1.28 -6.84 13.54
N TYR A 171 1.45 -8.02 12.94
CA TYR A 171 0.42 -8.66 12.12
C TYR A 171 -0.84 -8.99 12.93
N LEU A 172 -0.68 -9.58 14.11
CA LEU A 172 -1.78 -9.90 15.02
C LEU A 172 -2.52 -8.63 15.49
N ARG A 173 -1.76 -7.61 15.90
CA ARG A 173 -2.32 -6.34 16.43
C ARG A 173 -3.20 -5.61 15.43
N TYR A 174 -2.85 -5.67 14.14
CA TYR A 174 -3.54 -4.90 13.10
C TYR A 174 -4.32 -5.76 12.10
N GLY A 175 -4.45 -7.07 12.34
CA GLY A 175 -5.16 -7.98 11.44
C GLY A 175 -4.58 -8.01 10.02
N LEU A 176 -3.25 -7.94 9.89
CA LEU A 176 -2.61 -7.76 8.57
C LEU A 176 -2.67 -9.04 7.71
N ALA A 177 -2.63 -10.21 8.34
CA ALA A 177 -2.81 -11.49 7.64
C ALA A 177 -4.22 -11.57 7.04
N ASP A 178 -5.25 -11.32 7.85
CA ASP A 178 -6.66 -11.34 7.43
C ASP A 178 -6.88 -10.35 6.28
N ALA A 179 -6.34 -9.13 6.39
CA ALA A 179 -6.43 -8.14 5.33
C ALA A 179 -5.76 -8.61 4.02
N ALA A 180 -4.56 -9.21 4.11
CA ALA A 180 -3.85 -9.73 2.94
C ALA A 180 -4.60 -10.92 2.31
N GLN A 181 -5.15 -11.82 3.12
CA GLN A 181 -5.93 -12.98 2.68
C GLN A 181 -7.23 -12.55 1.99
N GLN A 182 -7.95 -11.57 2.55
CA GLN A 182 -9.15 -10.99 1.92
C GLN A 182 -8.83 -10.39 0.55
N ILE A 183 -7.73 -9.64 0.43
CA ILE A 183 -7.29 -9.06 -0.84
C ILE A 183 -6.95 -10.14 -1.89
N HIS A 184 -6.34 -11.25 -1.48
CA HIS A 184 -5.97 -12.34 -2.40
C HIS A 184 -7.15 -13.27 -2.74
N ALA A 185 -8.16 -13.34 -1.88
CA ALA A 185 -9.41 -14.04 -2.19
C ALA A 185 -10.30 -13.26 -3.18
N ASP A 186 -9.99 -11.98 -3.42
CA ASP A 186 -10.75 -11.11 -4.30
C ASP A 186 -10.32 -11.29 -5.78
N PRO A 187 -11.21 -11.78 -6.66
CA PRO A 187 -10.90 -12.01 -8.07
C PRO A 187 -10.77 -10.70 -8.88
N LEU A 188 -11.24 -9.56 -8.36
CA LEU A 188 -11.25 -8.28 -9.08
C LEU A 188 -10.04 -7.40 -8.81
N VAL A 189 -9.21 -7.74 -7.82
CA VAL A 189 -8.00 -7.00 -7.51
C VAL A 189 -6.85 -7.56 -8.35
N ASP A 190 -6.53 -6.90 -9.47
CA ASP A 190 -5.45 -7.35 -10.36
C ASP A 190 -4.09 -7.42 -9.66
N THR A 191 -3.34 -8.44 -10.09
CA THR A 191 -2.00 -8.84 -9.72
C THR A 191 -0.93 -7.75 -9.86
N ASP A 192 -1.06 -6.81 -10.80
CA ASP A 192 0.08 -5.94 -11.11
C ASP A 192 0.05 -4.55 -10.49
N ASP A 193 -1.13 -3.98 -10.15
CA ASP A 193 -1.23 -2.67 -9.47
C ASP A 193 -2.64 -2.20 -9.03
N GLY A 194 -3.64 -3.09 -8.97
CA GLY A 194 -5.03 -2.71 -8.67
C GLY A 194 -5.72 -1.93 -9.80
N ASP A 195 -5.29 -2.18 -11.04
CA ASP A 195 -6.01 -1.80 -12.25
C ASP A 195 -7.14 -2.82 -12.47
N ILE A 196 -8.28 -2.39 -12.99
CA ILE A 196 -9.38 -3.33 -13.32
C ILE A 196 -9.18 -3.84 -14.77
N THR A 197 -8.35 -3.18 -15.59
CA THR A 197 -8.12 -3.58 -16.99
C THR A 197 -6.77 -3.12 -17.55
N ALA A 198 -6.04 -3.98 -18.25
CA ALA A 198 -4.74 -3.66 -18.87
C ALA A 198 -4.75 -2.60 -20.01
N THR A 199 -5.92 -2.10 -20.44
CA THR A 199 -6.08 -1.35 -21.72
C THR A 199 -6.85 -0.04 -21.65
N ARG A 200 -7.28 0.44 -20.47
CA ARG A 200 -8.16 1.62 -20.39
C ARG A 200 -7.42 2.93 -20.11
N ASP A 201 -7.77 3.95 -20.89
CA ASP A 201 -7.45 5.35 -20.57
C ASP A 201 -8.41 5.88 -19.49
N TYR A 202 -7.91 5.95 -18.25
CA TYR A 202 -8.65 6.47 -17.11
C TYR A 202 -9.11 7.93 -17.28
N ALA A 203 -8.47 8.73 -18.14
CA ALA A 203 -8.93 10.10 -18.40
C ALA A 203 -10.26 10.12 -19.17
N THR A 204 -10.35 9.31 -20.22
CA THR A 204 -11.59 9.12 -20.98
C THR A 204 -12.67 8.45 -20.13
N TYR A 205 -12.31 7.47 -19.31
CA TYR A 205 -13.23 6.80 -18.39
C TYR A 205 -13.80 7.78 -17.35
N ARG A 206 -12.94 8.58 -16.71
CA ARG A 206 -13.35 9.66 -15.80
C ARG A 206 -14.37 10.60 -16.44
N ALA A 207 -14.10 11.07 -17.65
CA ALA A 207 -14.99 11.99 -18.36
C ALA A 207 -16.38 11.38 -18.56
N ALA A 208 -16.47 10.08 -18.84
CA ALA A 208 -17.74 9.38 -18.99
C ALA A 208 -18.56 9.32 -17.69
N PHE A 209 -17.91 9.20 -16.52
CA PHE A 209 -18.58 9.26 -15.22
C PHE A 209 -19.02 10.67 -14.85
N GLU A 210 -18.18 11.68 -15.11
CA GLU A 210 -18.44 13.05 -14.67
C GLU A 210 -19.47 13.78 -15.55
N ASN A 211 -19.39 13.65 -16.87
CA ASN A 211 -20.16 14.48 -17.81
C ASN A 211 -21.69 14.28 -17.74
N ASN A 212 -22.17 13.21 -17.11
CA ASN A 212 -23.59 12.89 -17.01
C ASN A 212 -24.07 12.57 -15.58
N ALA A 213 -23.22 12.75 -14.57
CA ALA A 213 -23.57 12.44 -13.19
C ALA A 213 -24.75 13.26 -12.68
N TRP A 214 -24.85 14.54 -13.05
CA TRP A 214 -25.94 15.42 -12.61
C TRP A 214 -27.32 14.90 -13.02
N ARG A 215 -27.44 14.38 -14.25
CA ARG A 215 -28.69 13.81 -14.78
C ARG A 215 -29.08 12.57 -13.97
N LYS A 216 -28.12 11.68 -13.74
CA LYS A 216 -28.31 10.48 -12.92
C LYS A 216 -28.75 10.85 -11.50
N VAL A 217 -28.02 11.75 -10.84
CA VAL A 217 -28.36 12.22 -9.49
C VAL A 217 -29.76 12.81 -9.44
N SER A 218 -30.12 13.68 -10.39
CA SER A 218 -31.46 14.30 -10.41
C SER A 218 -32.63 13.31 -10.49
N GLU A 219 -32.42 12.09 -10.98
CA GLU A 219 -33.47 11.07 -11.08
C GLU A 219 -33.78 10.38 -9.74
N PHE A 220 -32.83 10.33 -8.80
CA PHE A 220 -33.00 9.63 -7.53
C PHE A 220 -32.76 10.48 -6.29
N ALA A 221 -32.28 11.71 -6.44
CA ALA A 221 -31.81 12.52 -5.33
C ALA A 221 -32.89 12.62 -4.23
N ASP A 222 -34.16 12.82 -4.58
CA ASP A 222 -35.28 12.98 -3.63
C ASP A 222 -35.60 11.70 -2.83
N ALA A 223 -35.08 10.55 -3.25
CA ALA A 223 -35.18 9.30 -2.51
C ALA A 223 -34.04 9.10 -1.49
N VAL A 224 -33.00 9.94 -1.53
CA VAL A 224 -31.85 9.86 -0.61
C VAL A 224 -32.27 10.34 0.78
N ARG A 225 -32.03 9.50 1.79
CA ARG A 225 -32.30 9.81 3.18
C ARG A 225 -31.05 10.39 3.85
N PRO A 226 -31.19 11.46 4.65
CA PRO A 226 -30.09 11.97 5.48
C PRO A 226 -29.60 10.89 6.46
N GLY A 227 -28.32 10.95 6.82
CA GLY A 227 -27.68 9.99 7.72
C GLY A 227 -26.42 9.41 7.09
N ARG A 228 -26.31 8.08 7.01
CA ARG A 228 -25.17 7.39 6.40
C ARG A 228 -25.48 6.95 4.98
N ILE A 229 -24.78 7.54 4.02
CA ILE A 229 -25.03 7.38 2.59
C ILE A 229 -23.81 6.73 1.95
N VAL A 230 -23.97 5.55 1.35
CA VAL A 230 -22.89 4.87 0.63
C VAL A 230 -23.12 4.91 -0.89
N ASP A 231 -22.06 5.23 -1.64
CA ASP A 231 -21.97 5.09 -3.09
C ASP A 231 -20.95 4.00 -3.45
N VAL A 232 -21.45 2.92 -4.05
CA VAL A 232 -20.66 1.74 -4.39
C VAL A 232 -20.25 1.78 -5.86
N GLY A 233 -18.95 1.58 -6.13
CA GLY A 233 -18.36 1.87 -7.44
C GLY A 233 -18.34 3.38 -7.69
N CYS A 234 -17.96 4.16 -6.67
CA CYS A 234 -18.11 5.62 -6.69
C CYS A 234 -17.25 6.33 -7.75
N ALA A 235 -16.34 5.60 -8.43
CA ALA A 235 -15.45 6.10 -9.47
C ALA A 235 -14.64 7.32 -9.01
N THR A 236 -15.01 8.52 -9.44
CA THR A 236 -14.33 9.76 -9.02
C THR A 236 -15.05 10.50 -7.89
N GLY A 237 -16.05 9.89 -7.26
CA GLY A 237 -16.84 10.48 -6.18
C GLY A 237 -17.83 11.56 -6.65
N GLN A 238 -18.10 11.65 -7.95
CA GLN A 238 -18.93 12.73 -8.50
C GLN A 238 -20.38 12.71 -7.98
N THR A 239 -20.96 11.53 -7.77
CA THR A 239 -22.30 11.37 -7.18
C THR A 239 -22.34 11.97 -5.78
N ILE A 240 -21.37 11.60 -4.92
CA ILE A 240 -21.22 12.14 -3.57
C ILE A 240 -21.09 13.65 -3.61
N LYS A 241 -20.26 14.19 -4.52
CA LYS A 241 -20.04 15.62 -4.67
C LYS A 241 -21.33 16.40 -4.96
N LEU A 242 -22.19 15.86 -5.82
CA LEU A 242 -23.49 16.47 -6.16
C LEU A 242 -24.48 16.36 -5.00
N LEU A 243 -24.48 15.25 -4.27
CA LEU A 243 -25.36 15.07 -3.11
C LEU A 243 -24.91 15.93 -1.92
N SER A 244 -23.61 16.15 -1.73
CA SER A 244 -23.09 17.01 -0.66
C SER A 244 -23.45 18.50 -0.83
N GLU A 245 -23.82 18.92 -2.04
CA GLU A 245 -24.30 20.29 -2.31
C GLU A 245 -25.77 20.48 -1.90
N ARG A 246 -26.48 19.41 -1.51
CA ARG A 246 -27.89 19.47 -1.09
C ARG A 246 -28.02 19.86 0.39
N PRO A 247 -28.71 20.97 0.73
CA PRO A 247 -28.84 21.44 2.11
C PRO A 247 -29.43 20.40 3.08
N GLU A 248 -30.37 19.58 2.62
CA GLU A 248 -31.02 18.53 3.40
C GLU A 248 -30.08 17.36 3.77
N LEU A 249 -28.94 17.23 3.09
CA LEU A 249 -27.95 16.19 3.36
C LEU A 249 -26.71 16.75 4.08
N PHE A 250 -26.71 18.01 4.50
CA PHE A 250 -25.55 18.69 5.08
C PHE A 250 -24.91 17.94 6.26
N GLU A 251 -25.71 17.36 7.15
CA GLU A 251 -25.23 16.61 8.33
C GLU A 251 -24.98 15.11 8.03
N SER A 252 -25.06 14.69 6.77
CA SER A 252 -24.88 13.29 6.40
C SER A 252 -23.41 12.90 6.29
N ASP A 253 -23.13 11.64 6.60
CA ASP A 253 -21.84 11.01 6.35
C ASP A 253 -21.89 10.29 4.99
N PHE A 254 -21.02 10.68 4.08
CA PHE A 254 -20.89 10.10 2.74
C PHE A 254 -19.72 9.13 2.67
N TYR A 255 -19.98 7.93 2.18
CA TYR A 255 -19.00 6.87 2.01
C TYR A 255 -18.89 6.48 0.53
N GLY A 256 -17.73 6.69 -0.09
CA GLY A 256 -17.43 6.19 -1.43
C GLY A 256 -16.61 4.91 -1.36
N VAL A 257 -17.11 3.85 -1.98
CA VAL A 257 -16.40 2.56 -2.10
C VAL A 257 -15.96 2.40 -3.56
N GLU A 258 -14.68 2.13 -3.78
CA GLU A 258 -14.09 1.99 -5.11
C GLU A 258 -13.02 0.90 -5.09
N VAL A 259 -13.06 -0.05 -6.03
CA VAL A 259 -12.06 -1.12 -6.07
C VAL A 259 -10.79 -0.70 -6.85
N ALA A 260 -10.93 0.11 -7.90
CA ALA A 260 -9.82 0.54 -8.75
C ALA A 260 -8.93 1.57 -8.03
N ARG A 261 -7.65 1.25 -7.87
CA ARG A 261 -6.68 2.18 -7.26
C ARG A 261 -6.63 3.55 -7.96
N PRO A 262 -6.61 3.66 -9.31
CA PRO A 262 -6.51 4.96 -9.97
C PRO A 262 -7.73 5.86 -9.69
N LEU A 263 -8.93 5.27 -9.61
CA LEU A 263 -10.18 5.99 -9.33
C LEU A 263 -10.25 6.42 -7.87
N TYR A 264 -9.90 5.51 -6.95
CA TYR A 264 -9.77 5.84 -5.52
C TYR A 264 -8.75 6.98 -5.29
N GLY A 265 -7.62 6.96 -6.00
CA GLY A 265 -6.64 8.05 -5.96
C GLY A 265 -7.22 9.40 -6.38
N ILE A 266 -8.08 9.43 -7.40
CA ILE A 266 -8.79 10.64 -7.81
C ILE A 266 -9.76 11.10 -6.71
N CYS A 267 -10.52 10.20 -6.10
CA CYS A 267 -11.40 10.55 -4.97
C CYS A 267 -10.63 11.26 -3.85
N GLN A 268 -9.47 10.71 -3.46
CA GLN A 268 -8.62 11.29 -2.42
C GLN A 268 -8.03 12.64 -2.84
N GLN A 269 -7.64 12.80 -4.10
CA GLN A 269 -7.18 14.07 -4.65
C GLN A 269 -8.28 15.15 -4.59
N ARG A 270 -9.49 14.82 -5.06
CA ARG A 270 -10.63 15.73 -5.05
C ARG A 270 -11.02 16.13 -3.63
N LYS A 271 -10.95 15.19 -2.68
CA LYS A 271 -11.14 15.46 -1.24
C LYS A 271 -10.12 16.46 -0.73
N THR A 272 -8.85 16.25 -1.05
CA THR A 272 -7.75 17.18 -0.67
C THR A 272 -7.93 18.56 -1.29
N ASN A 273 -8.45 18.64 -2.51
CA ASN A 273 -8.75 19.89 -3.20
C ASN A 273 -9.97 20.63 -2.65
N GLY A 274 -10.69 20.05 -1.67
CA GLY A 274 -11.90 20.66 -1.10
C GLY A 274 -13.11 20.61 -2.02
N GLU A 275 -13.15 19.73 -3.02
CA GLU A 275 -14.24 19.67 -4.00
C GLU A 275 -15.60 19.24 -3.40
N PHE A 276 -15.61 18.72 -2.17
CA PHE A 276 -16.80 18.30 -1.43
C PHE A 276 -17.24 19.32 -0.36
N GLY A 277 -16.62 20.50 -0.31
CA GLY A 277 -16.92 21.53 0.69
C GLY A 277 -16.74 21.02 2.12
N ASP A 278 -17.70 21.34 2.98
CA ASP A 278 -17.71 20.99 4.41
C ASP A 278 -18.35 19.61 4.71
N ALA A 279 -18.67 18.83 3.67
CA ALA A 279 -19.33 17.54 3.87
C ALA A 279 -18.39 16.47 4.47
N ASN A 280 -18.96 15.61 5.31
CA ASN A 280 -18.26 14.46 5.87
C ASN A 280 -18.11 13.36 4.81
N VAL A 281 -16.98 13.34 4.09
CA VAL A 281 -16.72 12.35 3.02
C VAL A 281 -15.60 11.39 3.40
N PHE A 282 -15.86 10.10 3.26
CA PHE A 282 -14.92 9.01 3.51
C PHE A 282 -14.80 8.13 2.26
N PHE A 283 -13.59 7.88 1.78
CA PHE A 283 -13.34 6.98 0.66
C PHE A 283 -12.63 5.71 1.13
N HIS A 284 -13.04 4.58 0.59
CA HIS A 284 -12.48 3.27 0.90
C HIS A 284 -12.15 2.51 -0.37
N GLN A 285 -10.91 2.00 -0.46
CA GLN A 285 -10.50 1.13 -1.56
C GLN A 285 -10.84 -0.33 -1.24
N ARG A 286 -12.01 -0.82 -1.65
CA ARG A 286 -12.54 -2.14 -1.27
C ARG A 286 -13.49 -2.68 -2.33
N ASN A 287 -13.56 -4.00 -2.45
CA ASN A 287 -14.66 -4.68 -3.13
C ASN A 287 -15.78 -4.94 -2.12
N ILE A 288 -16.99 -4.44 -2.42
CA ILE A 288 -18.12 -4.57 -1.50
C ILE A 288 -18.70 -5.99 -1.48
N MET A 289 -18.45 -6.80 -2.50
CA MET A 289 -19.01 -8.15 -2.64
C MET A 289 -18.34 -9.14 -1.68
N THR A 290 -17.10 -8.86 -1.27
CA THR A 290 -16.27 -9.76 -0.46
C THR A 290 -16.00 -9.21 0.94
N THR A 291 -16.31 -7.94 1.20
CA THR A 291 -15.98 -7.26 2.46
C THR A 291 -17.21 -6.65 3.12
N GLN A 292 -17.46 -7.01 4.39
CA GLN A 292 -18.42 -6.30 5.22
C GLN A 292 -17.81 -4.97 5.70
N LEU A 293 -18.29 -3.85 5.16
CA LEU A 293 -17.82 -2.50 5.53
C LEU A 293 -18.67 -1.83 6.60
N PHE A 294 -19.93 -2.21 6.70
CA PHE A 294 -20.90 -1.59 7.58
C PHE A 294 -21.62 -2.66 8.40
N GLU A 295 -22.02 -2.29 9.62
CA GLU A 295 -22.88 -3.13 10.45
C GLU A 295 -24.25 -3.31 9.79
N PRO A 296 -24.94 -4.44 9.99
CA PRO A 296 -26.29 -4.62 9.47
C PRO A 296 -27.23 -3.49 9.90
N ASN A 297 -28.04 -2.98 8.97
CA ASN A 297 -29.00 -1.89 9.18
C ASN A 297 -28.38 -0.56 9.68
N SER A 298 -27.10 -0.32 9.40
CA SER A 298 -26.41 0.91 9.82
C SER A 298 -26.29 1.98 8.74
N LEU A 299 -26.90 1.77 7.57
CA LEU A 299 -26.91 2.69 6.43
C LEU A 299 -28.33 3.18 6.16
N ASP A 300 -28.47 4.48 5.90
CA ASP A 300 -29.75 5.12 5.58
C ASP A 300 -30.05 5.11 4.08
N THR A 301 -29.00 5.18 3.25
CA THR A 301 -29.08 5.10 1.79
C THR A 301 -27.91 4.31 1.19
N VAL A 302 -28.21 3.44 0.22
CA VAL A 302 -27.22 2.67 -0.56
C VAL A 302 -27.42 2.98 -2.05
N ILE A 303 -26.36 3.45 -2.72
CA ILE A 303 -26.35 3.79 -4.15
C ILE A 303 -25.43 2.80 -4.88
N THR A 304 -25.95 2.15 -5.92
CA THR A 304 -25.28 1.05 -6.65
C THR A 304 -25.27 1.23 -8.16
N MET A 305 -25.27 2.47 -8.63
CA MET A 305 -25.51 2.80 -10.05
C MET A 305 -24.37 2.43 -11.01
N ALA A 306 -23.19 2.11 -10.49
CA ALA A 306 -21.97 1.94 -11.27
C ALA A 306 -21.36 0.53 -11.14
N LEU A 307 -22.10 -0.47 -10.64
CA LEU A 307 -21.54 -1.78 -10.32
C LEU A 307 -21.20 -2.69 -11.52
N THR A 308 -21.54 -2.33 -12.75
CA THR A 308 -21.47 -3.28 -13.89
C THR A 308 -20.06 -3.75 -14.24
N HIS A 309 -19.02 -3.12 -13.71
CA HIS A 309 -17.62 -3.52 -13.89
C HIS A 309 -17.03 -4.20 -12.65
N GLU A 310 -17.82 -4.37 -11.59
CA GLU A 310 -17.47 -5.01 -10.33
C GLU A 310 -18.24 -6.33 -10.09
N ILE A 311 -19.06 -6.79 -11.05
CA ILE A 311 -19.95 -7.98 -10.92
C ILE A 311 -19.58 -9.12 -11.89
N GLU A 312 -18.55 -8.99 -12.73
CA GLU A 312 -18.12 -10.09 -13.63
C GLU A 312 -17.32 -11.19 -12.93
#